data_AF-A0A2V8MDC8-F1
#
_entry.id   AF-A0A2V8MDC8-F1
#
_cell.length_a   1.000
_cell.length_b   1.000
_cell.length_c   1.000
_cell.angle_alpha   90.00
_cell.angle_beta   90.00
_cell.angle_gamma   90.00
#
_symmetry.space_group_name_H-M   'P 1'
#
loop_
_entity.id
_entity.type
_entity.pdbx_description
1 polymer ?
#
loop_
_entity_poly.entity_id
_entity_poly.type
_entity_poly.pdbx_seq_one_letter_code
_entity_poly.pdbx_strand_id
1 'polypeptide(L)'
;MTPLRQYHNRGVWGGGHSILFGFNRAQRAILTDLLYAGLSEEGRGRVPEEYFARWTGVNSLRVLICGDPTAPPYQIILTGAHLNLRLGGKSREGVAFGGPQVYGDQRGNEIAGLPGNLYRDQFLFGQRLLRSLDAGRRKHALLEEAPVQTQIELQGRRGSFSGIPVAELAPEGKALARELVERIFSTYPPDDVSYARECLDANGRLDALFLSYYQHGQDGEIPEGQVFRLEGPAAVFYFRGYPHVHAFLNLAMDGDAPLSVGEPLGNNPAWLDHAGVKALFESALRAETGADLAYYDESSVAGRLRPGLIRAGDIYSLESWQETVEVVEVRGSNLSTLLRAAFREQGIACDPSKTYTVGTTAFVVTELSNKLGRIGSRRPGPMLRDLTVAYLRSHNFLTSHA
;
A
#
# COMPACT_ATOMS: atom_id res chain seq x y z
N MET A 1 11.01 9.01 15.10
CA MET A 1 10.66 7.59 14.92
C MET A 1 11.24 7.07 13.61
N THR A 2 11.60 5.79 13.51
CA THR A 2 12.25 5.20 12.32
C THR A 2 11.32 5.17 11.08
N PRO A 3 11.84 5.43 9.86
CA PRO A 3 11.12 5.22 8.59
C PRO A 3 10.59 3.80 8.37
N LEU A 4 11.15 2.80 9.05
CA LEU A 4 10.74 1.39 8.90
C LEU A 4 9.25 1.16 9.13
N ARG A 5 8.57 1.97 9.94
CA ARG A 5 7.12 1.82 10.13
C ARG A 5 6.29 2.17 8.88
N GLN A 6 6.82 3.02 8.00
CA GLN A 6 6.12 3.49 6.79
C GLN A 6 6.20 2.50 5.63
N TYR A 7 7.15 1.57 5.69
CA TYR A 7 7.20 0.41 4.79
C TYR A 7 5.86 -0.37 4.81
N HIS A 8 5.22 -0.47 5.97
CA HIS A 8 3.95 -1.17 6.12
C HIS A 8 2.72 -0.37 5.67
N ASN A 9 2.89 0.85 5.14
CA ASN A 9 1.75 1.71 4.78
C ASN A 9 1.00 1.23 3.53
N ARG A 10 1.54 0.26 2.80
CA ARG A 10 0.92 -0.28 1.59
C ARG A 10 0.24 -1.63 1.78
N GLY A 11 0.27 -2.18 2.99
CA GLY A 11 -0.30 -3.51 3.25
C GLY A 11 0.49 -4.66 2.66
N VAL A 12 1.71 -4.41 2.20
CA VAL A 12 2.57 -5.44 1.63
C VAL A 12 3.17 -6.28 2.75
N TRP A 13 3.15 -7.60 2.55
CA TRP A 13 3.80 -8.53 3.44
C TRP A 13 5.32 -8.49 3.24
N GLY A 14 6.04 -8.40 4.36
CA GLY A 14 7.49 -8.30 4.42
C GLY A 14 7.86 -7.41 5.61
N GLY A 15 9.12 -7.33 6.02
CA GLY A 15 9.55 -6.51 7.15
C GLY A 15 9.26 -7.10 8.54
N GLY A 16 10.00 -6.65 9.54
CA GLY A 16 9.89 -7.11 10.93
C GLY A 16 10.48 -8.51 11.20
N HIS A 17 10.43 -8.94 12.45
CA HIS A 17 10.93 -10.24 12.89
C HIS A 17 9.84 -11.30 12.82
N SER A 18 10.16 -12.51 12.34
CA SER A 18 9.23 -13.65 12.38
C SER A 18 8.84 -13.96 13.82
N ILE A 19 7.53 -14.05 14.09
CA ILE A 19 7.04 -14.35 15.44
C ILE A 19 7.36 -15.80 15.82
N LEU A 20 7.13 -16.75 14.90
CA LEU A 20 7.40 -18.17 15.17
C LEU A 20 8.88 -18.47 15.45
N PHE A 21 9.79 -17.91 14.64
CA PHE A 21 11.21 -18.25 14.69
C PHE A 21 12.06 -17.27 15.50
N GLY A 22 11.58 -16.06 15.73
CA GLY A 22 12.32 -15.00 16.43
C GLY A 22 12.09 -14.94 17.93
N PHE A 23 11.08 -15.62 18.46
CA PHE A 23 10.63 -15.43 19.84
C PHE A 23 10.35 -16.74 20.57
N ASN A 24 10.68 -16.78 21.86
CA ASN A 24 10.38 -17.92 22.72
C ASN A 24 8.87 -18.00 23.05
N ARG A 25 8.44 -19.06 23.75
CA ARG A 25 7.01 -19.27 24.06
C ARG A 25 6.38 -18.14 24.88
N ALA A 26 7.10 -17.59 25.87
CA ALA A 26 6.59 -16.51 26.72
C ALA A 26 6.44 -15.20 25.92
N GLN A 27 7.41 -14.88 25.07
CA GLN A 27 7.34 -13.72 24.18
C GLN A 27 6.22 -13.85 23.14
N ARG A 28 5.99 -15.05 22.58
CA ARG A 28 4.87 -15.30 21.66
C ARG A 28 3.51 -15.15 22.34
N ALA A 29 3.39 -15.50 23.64
CA ALA A 29 2.19 -15.23 24.42
C ALA A 29 1.94 -13.72 24.54
N ILE A 30 2.97 -12.91 24.86
CA ILE A 30 2.85 -11.44 24.89
C ILE A 30 2.43 -10.89 23.52
N LEU A 31 2.99 -11.40 22.42
CA LEU A 31 2.60 -10.98 21.06
C LEU A 31 1.15 -11.36 20.73
N THR A 32 0.66 -12.48 21.28
CA THR A 32 -0.76 -12.88 21.21
C THR A 32 -1.63 -11.89 21.99
N ASP A 33 -1.24 -11.54 23.21
CA ASP A 33 -1.95 -10.57 24.04
C ASP A 33 -1.99 -9.20 23.37
N LEU A 34 -0.90 -8.79 22.72
CA LEU A 34 -0.84 -7.57 21.93
C LEU A 34 -1.84 -7.61 20.77
N LEU A 35 -1.92 -8.70 19.99
CA LEU A 35 -2.95 -8.84 18.94
C LEU A 35 -4.35 -8.57 19.51
N TYR A 36 -4.72 -9.22 20.62
CA TYR A 36 -6.02 -9.01 21.26
C TYR A 36 -6.20 -7.61 21.84
N ALA A 37 -5.14 -6.98 22.34
CA ALA A 37 -5.17 -5.61 22.84
C ALA A 37 -5.43 -4.58 21.72
N GLY A 38 -4.98 -4.87 20.50
CA GLY A 38 -5.23 -4.05 19.31
C GLY A 38 -6.61 -4.25 18.67
N LEU A 39 -7.51 -4.99 19.32
CA LEU A 39 -8.83 -5.34 18.81
C LEU A 39 -9.92 -5.03 19.83
N SER A 40 -11.10 -4.64 19.33
CA SER A 40 -12.34 -4.59 20.12
C SER A 40 -12.79 -6.00 20.49
N GLU A 41 -13.75 -6.13 21.41
CA GLU A 41 -14.39 -7.42 21.73
C GLU A 41 -14.84 -8.19 20.48
N GLU A 42 -15.48 -7.51 19.53
CA GLU A 42 -15.90 -8.11 18.27
C GLU A 42 -14.72 -8.45 17.34
N GLY A 43 -13.71 -7.58 17.27
CA GLY A 43 -12.48 -7.85 16.52
C GLY A 43 -11.78 -9.11 17.00
N ARG A 44 -11.76 -9.35 18.32
CA ARG A 44 -11.16 -10.55 18.94
C ARG A 44 -11.87 -11.85 18.54
N GLY A 45 -13.16 -11.81 18.24
CA GLY A 45 -13.93 -12.95 17.74
C GLY A 45 -13.79 -13.19 16.24
N ARG A 46 -13.16 -12.27 15.49
CA ARG A 46 -13.10 -12.29 14.02
C ARG A 46 -11.67 -12.44 13.51
N VAL A 47 -10.79 -11.49 13.83
CA VAL A 47 -9.45 -11.39 13.23
C VAL A 47 -8.60 -12.64 13.46
N PRO A 48 -8.53 -13.24 14.67
CA PRO A 48 -7.73 -14.45 14.86
C PRO A 48 -8.18 -15.66 14.02
N GLU A 49 -9.43 -15.71 13.57
CA GLU A 49 -9.97 -16.83 12.78
C GLU A 49 -9.49 -16.84 11.32
N GLU A 50 -8.85 -15.78 10.81
CA GLU A 50 -8.42 -15.68 9.41
C GLU A 50 -7.24 -16.61 9.07
N TYR A 51 -6.57 -17.20 10.07
CA TYR A 51 -5.33 -17.94 9.89
C TYR A 51 -5.47 -19.46 9.75
N PHE A 52 -6.69 -19.99 9.65
CA PHE A 52 -6.97 -21.41 9.36
C PHE A 52 -6.23 -22.46 10.24
N ALA A 53 -5.74 -22.09 11.41
CA ALA A 53 -4.85 -22.93 12.23
C ALA A 53 -5.43 -23.23 13.61
N ARG A 54 -5.12 -24.42 14.13
CA ARG A 54 -5.36 -24.81 15.54
C ARG A 54 -4.43 -24.10 16.54
N TRP A 55 -3.44 -23.36 16.04
CA TRP A 55 -2.50 -22.54 16.81
C TRP A 55 -2.90 -21.07 16.64
N THR A 56 -2.58 -20.21 17.61
CA THR A 56 -2.87 -18.77 17.49
C THR A 56 -2.22 -18.23 16.22
N GLY A 57 -3.06 -17.72 15.30
CA GLY A 57 -2.66 -17.24 13.97
C GLY A 57 -1.54 -16.19 13.99
N VAL A 58 -1.40 -15.49 15.11
CA VAL A 58 -0.29 -14.57 15.39
C VAL A 58 1.10 -15.17 15.18
N ASN A 59 1.31 -16.49 15.32
CA ASN A 59 2.63 -17.08 15.15
C ASN A 59 3.13 -17.07 13.70
N SER A 60 2.23 -17.06 12.71
CA SER A 60 2.61 -16.93 11.29
C SER A 60 2.95 -15.49 10.90
N LEU A 61 2.71 -14.53 11.79
CA LEU A 61 2.96 -13.11 11.54
C LEU A 61 4.42 -12.74 11.74
N ARG A 62 4.70 -11.50 11.36
CA ARG A 62 5.91 -10.76 11.70
C ARG A 62 5.55 -9.60 12.60
N VAL A 63 6.48 -9.21 13.46
CA VAL A 63 6.34 -8.04 14.34
C VAL A 63 7.43 -7.02 14.08
N LEU A 64 7.05 -5.76 14.03
CA LEU A 64 7.96 -4.61 14.07
C LEU A 64 7.60 -3.74 15.27
N ILE A 65 8.62 -3.35 16.06
CA ILE A 65 8.48 -2.43 17.19
C ILE A 65 9.30 -1.19 16.86
N CYS A 66 8.67 -0.02 16.90
CA CYS A 66 9.23 1.26 16.54
C CYS A 66 9.14 2.22 17.73
N GLY A 67 10.27 2.81 18.14
CA GLY A 67 10.33 3.68 19.32
C GLY A 67 10.46 2.90 20.62
N ASP A 68 10.33 3.59 21.74
CA ASP A 68 10.35 3.00 23.08
C ASP A 68 8.90 2.72 23.53
N PRO A 69 8.50 1.45 23.74
CA PRO A 69 7.13 1.13 24.16
C PRO A 69 6.77 1.69 25.53
N THR A 70 7.73 2.19 26.31
CA THR A 70 7.51 2.85 27.60
C THR A 70 7.35 4.37 27.49
N ALA A 71 7.70 4.97 26.35
CA ALA A 71 7.69 6.41 26.13
C ALA A 71 7.15 6.76 24.72
N PRO A 72 5.95 7.35 24.59
CA PRO A 72 5.44 7.77 23.29
C PRO A 72 6.31 8.87 22.66
N PRO A 73 6.38 8.93 21.31
CA PRO A 73 5.61 8.10 20.40
C PRO A 73 6.28 6.74 20.15
N TYR A 74 5.45 5.69 20.05
CA TYR A 74 5.86 4.34 19.65
C TYR A 74 4.78 3.66 18.82
N GLN A 75 5.17 2.62 18.08
CA GLN A 75 4.24 1.79 17.32
C GLN A 75 4.68 0.33 17.32
N ILE A 76 3.73 -0.59 17.48
CA ILE A 76 3.92 -2.02 17.23
C ILE A 76 3.09 -2.37 16.00
N ILE A 77 3.67 -3.10 15.06
CA ILE A 77 3.00 -3.54 13.84
C ILE A 77 3.05 -5.06 13.80
N LEU A 78 1.88 -5.68 13.79
CA LEU A 78 1.71 -7.11 13.53
C LEU A 78 1.28 -7.26 12.07
N THR A 79 2.07 -7.96 11.27
CA THR A 79 1.82 -8.05 9.83
C THR A 79 1.95 -9.47 9.29
N GLY A 80 1.09 -9.82 8.35
CA GLY A 80 1.05 -11.09 7.62
C GLY A 80 0.38 -10.91 6.27
N ALA A 81 0.03 -12.02 5.62
CA ALA A 81 -0.59 -11.99 4.30
C ALA A 81 -1.94 -11.25 4.26
N HIS A 82 -2.75 -11.40 5.31
CA HIS A 82 -4.09 -10.78 5.39
C HIS A 82 -4.27 -9.93 6.64
N LEU A 83 -3.19 -9.40 7.21
CA LEU A 83 -3.28 -8.50 8.36
C LEU A 83 -2.12 -7.53 8.36
N ASN A 84 -2.43 -6.27 8.58
CA ASN A 84 -1.53 -5.24 9.04
C ASN A 84 -2.26 -4.53 10.17
N LEU A 85 -1.95 -4.92 11.40
CA LEU A 85 -2.51 -4.34 12.61
C LEU A 85 -1.46 -3.51 13.31
N ARG A 86 -1.76 -2.22 13.51
CA ARG A 86 -0.93 -1.27 14.21
C ARG A 86 -1.46 -0.97 15.60
N LEU A 87 -0.56 -0.93 16.58
CA LEU A 87 -0.82 -0.63 17.98
C LEU A 87 0.08 0.52 18.45
N GLY A 88 -0.35 1.23 19.49
CA GLY A 88 0.38 2.38 20.05
C GLY A 88 -0.39 3.71 19.98
N GLY A 89 -1.72 3.65 19.85
CA GLY A 89 -2.66 4.75 19.58
C GLY A 89 -2.72 5.92 20.58
N LYS A 90 -1.89 5.95 21.63
CA LYS A 90 -1.63 7.22 22.35
C LYS A 90 -0.83 8.21 21.49
N SER A 91 -0.07 7.70 20.52
CA SER A 91 0.67 8.49 19.54
C SER A 91 -0.32 8.99 18.46
N ARG A 92 -1.12 10.01 18.78
CA ARG A 92 -2.05 10.68 17.85
C ARG A 92 -1.28 11.58 16.89
N GLU A 93 -0.38 10.99 16.11
CA GLU A 93 0.56 11.66 15.20
C GLU A 93 -0.14 12.17 13.92
N GLY A 94 -1.38 12.63 14.04
CA GLY A 94 -2.18 13.10 12.89
C GLY A 94 -2.73 11.97 12.00
N VAL A 95 -2.64 10.70 12.41
CA VAL A 95 -3.12 9.54 11.63
C VAL A 95 -3.87 8.55 12.51
N ALA A 96 -5.03 8.07 12.04
CA ALA A 96 -5.77 7.03 12.74
C ALA A 96 -4.97 5.73 12.80
N PHE A 97 -5.09 4.98 13.90
CA PHE A 97 -4.39 3.70 14.13
C PHE A 97 -2.84 3.78 14.03
N GLY A 98 -2.27 5.00 13.97
CA GLY A 98 -0.84 5.20 13.70
C GLY A 98 -0.41 4.91 12.25
N GLY A 99 -1.35 4.67 11.34
CA GLY A 99 -1.08 4.42 9.92
C GLY A 99 -2.12 3.50 9.29
N PRO A 100 -1.93 3.12 8.01
CA PRO A 100 -2.87 2.25 7.33
C PRO A 100 -3.05 0.89 7.98
N GLN A 101 -4.30 0.41 8.00
CA GLN A 101 -4.66 -0.93 8.45
C GLN A 101 -5.04 -1.77 7.23
N VAL A 102 -4.70 -3.05 7.27
CA VAL A 102 -5.09 -4.01 6.23
C VAL A 102 -5.60 -5.28 6.90
N TYR A 103 -6.65 -5.86 6.34
CA TYR A 103 -7.12 -7.18 6.77
C TYR A 103 -7.71 -7.95 5.58
N GLY A 104 -7.87 -9.25 5.73
CA GLY A 104 -8.39 -10.10 4.65
C GLY A 104 -8.70 -11.52 5.07
N ASP A 105 -9.30 -12.29 4.18
CA ASP A 105 -9.62 -13.70 4.42
C ASP A 105 -9.75 -14.44 3.09
N GLN A 106 -9.28 -15.69 3.07
CA GLN A 106 -9.27 -16.55 1.88
C GLN A 106 -10.45 -17.53 1.81
N ARG A 107 -11.39 -17.47 2.75
CA ARG A 107 -12.64 -18.25 2.63
C ARG A 107 -13.49 -17.68 1.50
N GLY A 108 -14.00 -18.57 0.65
CA GLY A 108 -14.87 -18.20 -0.45
C GLY A 108 -14.14 -17.58 -1.64
N ASN A 109 -12.84 -17.82 -1.79
CA ASN A 109 -12.06 -17.37 -2.94
C ASN A 109 -12.75 -17.68 -4.26
N GLU A 110 -12.71 -16.72 -5.18
CA GLU A 110 -13.25 -16.78 -6.54
C GLU A 110 -14.76 -17.05 -6.61
N ILE A 111 -15.45 -17.18 -5.47
CA ILE A 111 -16.87 -17.47 -5.40
C ILE A 111 -17.64 -16.20 -5.09
N ALA A 112 -18.57 -15.86 -5.99
CA ALA A 112 -19.49 -14.76 -5.79
C ALA A 112 -20.23 -14.89 -4.44
N GLY A 113 -20.24 -13.81 -3.67
CA GLY A 113 -20.89 -13.77 -2.36
C GLY A 113 -20.06 -14.29 -1.18
N LEU A 114 -18.80 -14.69 -1.40
CA LEU A 114 -17.78 -14.93 -0.35
C LEU A 114 -18.23 -15.88 0.77
N PRO A 115 -18.66 -17.12 0.45
CA PRO A 115 -19.17 -18.05 1.45
C PRO A 115 -18.12 -18.37 2.52
N GLY A 116 -18.53 -18.25 3.79
CA GLY A 116 -17.67 -18.51 4.93
C GLY A 116 -16.67 -17.40 5.26
N ASN A 117 -16.54 -16.37 4.43
CA ASN A 117 -15.62 -15.26 4.67
C ASN A 117 -16.01 -14.43 5.90
N LEU A 118 -15.03 -14.11 6.74
CA LEU A 118 -15.21 -13.33 7.97
C LEU A 118 -15.75 -11.92 7.74
N TYR A 119 -15.43 -11.34 6.58
CA TYR A 119 -15.77 -9.96 6.24
C TYR A 119 -16.89 -9.89 5.20
N ARG A 120 -17.57 -11.01 4.94
CA ARG A 120 -18.65 -11.12 3.95
C ARG A 120 -19.71 -10.03 4.12
N ASP A 121 -20.07 -9.72 5.36
CA ASP A 121 -21.08 -8.72 5.69
C ASP A 121 -20.72 -7.31 5.18
N GLN A 122 -19.45 -6.91 5.24
CA GLN A 122 -18.97 -5.63 4.67
C GLN A 122 -19.21 -5.57 3.16
N PHE A 123 -18.94 -6.65 2.43
CA PHE A 123 -19.24 -6.73 1.00
C PHE A 123 -20.74 -6.75 0.72
N LEU A 124 -21.55 -7.37 1.57
CA LEU A 124 -23.01 -7.31 1.44
C LEU A 124 -23.55 -5.88 1.60
N PHE A 125 -22.98 -5.07 2.52
CA PHE A 125 -23.31 -3.64 2.59
C PHE A 125 -22.90 -2.90 1.31
N GLY A 126 -21.68 -3.12 0.80
CA GLY A 126 -21.21 -2.54 -0.46
C GLY A 126 -22.11 -2.89 -1.65
N GLN A 127 -22.56 -4.14 -1.74
CA GLN A 127 -23.48 -4.57 -2.80
C GLN A 127 -24.90 -4.01 -2.63
N ARG A 128 -25.42 -3.91 -1.40
CA ARG A 128 -26.70 -3.25 -1.13
C ARG A 128 -26.65 -1.78 -1.51
N LEU A 129 -25.53 -1.11 -1.20
CA LEU A 129 -25.30 0.27 -1.57
C LEU A 129 -25.32 0.46 -3.09
N LEU A 130 -24.65 -0.40 -3.86
CA LEU A 130 -24.70 -0.38 -5.33
C LEU A 130 -26.13 -0.56 -5.87
N ARG A 131 -26.89 -1.49 -5.29
CA ARG A 131 -28.29 -1.75 -5.67
C ARG A 131 -29.25 -0.61 -5.31
N SER A 132 -28.90 0.21 -4.32
CA SER A 132 -29.71 1.37 -3.92
C SER A 132 -29.57 2.56 -4.88
N LEU A 133 -28.58 2.54 -5.79
CA LEU A 133 -28.36 3.60 -6.76
C LEU A 133 -29.38 3.52 -7.90
N ASP A 134 -29.87 4.68 -8.34
CA ASP A 134 -30.58 4.78 -9.61
C ASP A 134 -29.64 4.48 -10.79
N ALA A 135 -30.21 4.20 -11.97
CA ALA A 135 -29.45 3.82 -13.16
C ALA A 135 -28.39 4.86 -13.56
N GLY A 136 -28.68 6.16 -13.38
CA GLY A 136 -27.76 7.24 -13.71
C GLY A 136 -26.57 7.28 -12.74
N ARG A 137 -26.82 7.25 -11.43
CA ARG A 137 -25.77 7.22 -10.40
C ARG A 137 -24.95 5.94 -10.46
N ARG A 138 -25.60 4.79 -10.70
CA ARG A 138 -24.91 3.51 -10.86
C ARG A 138 -23.90 3.55 -12.02
N LYS A 139 -24.28 4.13 -13.17
CA LYS A 139 -23.37 4.29 -14.30
C LYS A 139 -22.16 5.17 -13.97
N HIS A 140 -22.32 6.20 -13.15
CA HIS A 140 -21.21 7.06 -12.73
C HIS A 140 -20.32 6.42 -11.66
N ALA A 141 -20.91 5.59 -10.79
CA ALA A 141 -20.17 4.89 -9.74
C ALA A 141 -19.38 3.68 -10.27
N LEU A 142 -19.83 3.03 -11.36
CA LEU A 142 -19.13 1.93 -12.02
C LEU A 142 -18.01 2.45 -12.93
N LEU A 143 -16.79 2.07 -12.61
CA LEU A 143 -15.57 2.39 -13.35
C LEU A 143 -14.99 1.10 -13.95
N GLU A 144 -14.30 1.23 -15.08
CA GLU A 144 -13.72 0.08 -15.77
C GLU A 144 -12.61 -0.56 -14.91
N GLU A 145 -11.57 0.22 -14.61
CA GLU A 145 -10.32 -0.27 -14.02
C GLU A 145 -10.18 0.08 -12.55
N ALA A 146 -9.89 -0.93 -11.74
CA ALA A 146 -9.56 -0.77 -10.33
C ALA A 146 -8.13 -0.22 -10.16
N PRO A 147 -7.90 0.74 -9.23
CA PRO A 147 -6.53 1.09 -8.85
C PRO A 147 -5.85 -0.13 -8.22
N VAL A 148 -4.52 -0.20 -8.29
CA VAL A 148 -3.78 -1.27 -7.61
C VAL A 148 -4.12 -1.27 -6.12
N GLN A 149 -4.21 -2.45 -5.50
CA GLN A 149 -4.71 -2.58 -4.12
C GLN A 149 -3.93 -1.75 -3.09
N THR A 150 -2.64 -1.51 -3.36
CA THR A 150 -1.73 -0.75 -2.51
C THR A 150 -1.84 0.78 -2.68
N GLN A 151 -2.62 1.26 -3.66
CA GLN A 151 -2.80 2.69 -3.96
C GLN A 151 -3.81 3.33 -3.00
N ILE A 152 -3.37 3.48 -1.75
CA ILE A 152 -4.17 4.00 -0.63
C ILE A 152 -3.59 5.30 -0.06
N GLU A 153 -2.74 5.98 -0.81
CA GLU A 153 -2.26 7.31 -0.42
C GLU A 153 -3.40 8.33 -0.37
N LEU A 154 -3.35 9.20 0.65
CA LEU A 154 -4.31 10.29 0.80
C LEU A 154 -4.02 11.38 -0.23
N GLN A 155 -5.07 11.88 -0.87
CA GLN A 155 -4.93 12.80 -2.01
C GLN A 155 -4.98 14.28 -1.61
N GLY A 156 -5.39 14.58 -0.38
CA GLY A 156 -5.56 15.95 0.10
C GLY A 156 -6.80 16.64 -0.45
N ARG A 157 -7.01 17.89 -0.04
CA ARG A 157 -8.21 18.67 -0.40
C ARG A 157 -8.27 19.02 -1.89
N ARG A 158 -7.14 18.98 -2.57
CA ARG A 158 -7.00 19.17 -4.02
C ARG A 158 -6.92 17.85 -4.80
N GLY A 159 -7.22 16.73 -4.14
CA GLY A 159 -7.29 15.43 -4.77
C GLY A 159 -8.41 15.32 -5.80
N SER A 160 -8.32 14.30 -6.65
CA SER A 160 -9.37 13.94 -7.60
C SER A 160 -9.94 12.58 -7.21
N PHE A 161 -11.26 12.53 -7.04
CA PHE A 161 -11.96 11.33 -6.56
C PHE A 161 -12.99 10.92 -7.61
N SER A 162 -12.90 9.66 -8.05
CA SER A 162 -13.80 9.09 -9.06
C SER A 162 -15.06 8.53 -8.42
N GLY A 163 -16.11 8.34 -9.22
CA GLY A 163 -17.39 7.80 -8.77
C GLY A 163 -18.38 8.89 -8.38
N ILE A 164 -19.25 8.60 -7.41
CA ILE A 164 -20.31 9.52 -6.98
C ILE A 164 -20.05 10.06 -5.56
N PRO A 165 -20.33 11.34 -5.27
CA PRO A 165 -20.23 11.84 -3.90
C PRO A 165 -21.23 11.12 -2.99
N VAL A 166 -20.79 10.68 -1.82
CA VAL A 166 -21.65 10.12 -0.77
C VAL A 166 -22.70 11.15 -0.34
N ALA A 167 -22.38 12.44 -0.40
CA ALA A 167 -23.31 13.53 -0.16
C ALA A 167 -24.56 13.49 -1.05
N GLU A 168 -24.46 12.94 -2.27
CA GLU A 168 -25.53 12.88 -3.26
C GLU A 168 -26.35 11.59 -3.22
N LEU A 169 -26.01 10.67 -2.32
CA LEU A 169 -26.79 9.46 -2.09
C LEU A 169 -28.14 9.79 -1.45
N ALA A 170 -29.15 8.98 -1.78
CA ALA A 170 -30.41 8.97 -1.06
C ALA A 170 -30.18 8.62 0.44
N PRO A 171 -31.10 8.98 1.35
CA PRO A 171 -30.94 8.72 2.78
C PRO A 171 -30.60 7.26 3.12
N GLU A 172 -31.19 6.28 2.43
CA GLU A 172 -30.87 4.86 2.58
C GLU A 172 -29.41 4.56 2.20
N GLY A 173 -28.93 5.08 1.07
CA GLY A 173 -27.54 4.91 0.64
C GLY A 173 -26.55 5.53 1.62
N LYS A 174 -26.86 6.71 2.18
CA LYS A 174 -26.05 7.32 3.25
C LYS A 174 -26.02 6.47 4.52
N ALA A 175 -27.14 5.85 4.88
CA ALA A 175 -27.21 4.94 6.02
C ALA A 175 -26.34 3.69 5.78
N LEU A 176 -26.42 3.08 4.59
CA LEU A 176 -25.59 1.91 4.22
C LEU A 176 -24.09 2.24 4.21
N ALA A 177 -23.69 3.41 3.71
CA ALA A 177 -22.29 3.85 3.75
C ALA A 177 -21.80 4.04 5.20
N ARG A 178 -22.66 4.57 6.08
CA ARG A 178 -22.36 4.67 7.52
C ARG A 178 -22.23 3.30 8.16
N GLU A 179 -23.19 2.41 7.95
CA GLU A 179 -23.17 1.05 8.50
C GLU A 179 -21.92 0.28 8.08
N LEU A 180 -21.49 0.42 6.82
CA LEU A 180 -20.24 -0.15 6.34
C LEU A 180 -19.02 0.36 7.13
N VAL A 181 -18.88 1.68 7.31
CA VAL A 181 -17.74 2.26 8.05
C VAL A 181 -17.79 1.87 9.53
N GLU A 182 -18.98 1.85 10.14
CA GLU A 182 -19.14 1.39 11.52
C GLU A 182 -18.79 -0.10 11.68
N ARG A 183 -19.11 -0.92 10.69
CA ARG A 183 -18.77 -2.35 10.69
C ARG A 183 -17.27 -2.61 10.67
N ILE A 184 -16.51 -1.69 10.09
CA ILE A 184 -15.06 -1.73 10.06
C ILE A 184 -14.52 -1.29 11.41
N PHE A 185 -14.99 -0.14 11.89
CA PHE A 185 -14.60 0.42 13.18
C PHE A 185 -14.89 -0.53 14.34
N SER A 186 -15.94 -1.35 14.24
CA SER A 186 -16.25 -2.38 15.22
C SER A 186 -15.14 -3.43 15.39
N THR A 187 -14.10 -3.46 14.54
CA THR A 187 -12.91 -4.32 14.69
C THR A 187 -11.91 -3.79 15.72
N TYR A 188 -11.85 -2.46 15.90
CA TYR A 188 -10.74 -1.79 16.57
C TYR A 188 -11.15 -1.22 17.94
N PRO A 189 -10.20 -1.01 18.87
CA PRO A 189 -10.49 -0.49 20.20
C PRO A 189 -11.24 0.86 20.17
N PRO A 190 -12.15 1.12 21.13
CA PRO A 190 -12.96 2.34 21.16
C PRO A 190 -12.15 3.65 21.08
N ASP A 191 -10.99 3.72 21.74
CA ASP A 191 -10.14 4.91 21.73
C ASP A 191 -9.57 5.20 20.33
N ASP A 192 -9.14 4.15 19.62
CA ASP A 192 -8.63 4.28 18.25
C ASP A 192 -9.75 4.65 17.27
N VAL A 193 -10.94 4.06 17.45
CA VAL A 193 -12.14 4.40 16.68
C VAL A 193 -12.57 5.84 16.92
N SER A 194 -12.51 6.33 18.16
CA SER A 194 -12.81 7.72 18.49
C SER A 194 -11.90 8.65 17.70
N TYR A 195 -10.61 8.38 17.66
CA TYR A 195 -9.66 9.21 16.91
C TYR A 195 -9.83 9.07 15.38
N ALA A 196 -10.18 7.89 14.88
CA ALA A 196 -10.54 7.71 13.46
C ALA A 196 -11.78 8.55 13.07
N ARG A 197 -12.77 8.64 13.97
CA ARG A 197 -13.94 9.51 13.79
C ARG A 197 -13.57 10.98 13.82
N GLU A 198 -12.68 11.41 14.73
CA GLU A 198 -12.15 12.79 14.74
C GLU A 198 -11.48 13.14 13.40
N CYS A 199 -10.70 12.22 12.83
CA CYS A 199 -10.08 12.41 11.51
C CYS A 199 -11.14 12.57 10.40
N LEU A 200 -12.19 11.74 10.39
CA LEU A 200 -13.30 11.87 9.44
C LEU A 200 -14.04 13.20 9.62
N ASP A 201 -14.37 13.57 10.86
CA ASP A 201 -15.10 14.78 11.19
C ASP A 201 -14.35 16.04 10.74
N ALA A 202 -13.02 16.07 10.91
CA ALA A 202 -12.16 17.16 10.45
C ALA A 202 -12.12 17.33 8.92
N ASN A 203 -12.55 16.31 8.18
CA ASN A 203 -12.45 16.25 6.72
C ASN A 203 -13.82 16.14 6.03
N GLY A 204 -14.89 16.59 6.68
CA GLY A 204 -16.23 16.64 6.08
C GLY A 204 -17.03 15.34 6.19
N ARG A 205 -16.63 14.45 7.10
CA ARG A 205 -17.32 13.19 7.42
C ARG A 205 -17.46 12.30 6.18
N LEU A 206 -18.44 11.41 6.20
CA LEU A 206 -18.75 10.55 5.06
C LEU A 206 -19.24 11.34 3.85
N ASP A 207 -19.86 12.50 4.04
CA ASP A 207 -20.37 13.32 2.92
C ASP A 207 -19.24 13.85 2.01
N ALA A 208 -18.00 13.95 2.50
CA ALA A 208 -16.83 14.32 1.71
C ALA A 208 -16.18 13.14 0.95
N LEU A 209 -16.70 11.92 1.11
CA LEU A 209 -16.20 10.74 0.41
C LEU A 209 -16.93 10.54 -0.92
N PHE A 210 -16.27 9.84 -1.83
CA PHE A 210 -16.76 9.40 -3.12
C PHE A 210 -16.80 7.88 -3.14
N LEU A 211 -17.86 7.35 -3.74
CA LEU A 211 -18.10 5.93 -3.89
C LEU A 211 -17.85 5.50 -5.33
N SER A 212 -16.95 4.54 -5.51
CA SER A 212 -16.67 3.88 -6.79
C SER A 212 -16.74 2.36 -6.67
N TYR A 213 -17.08 1.72 -7.79
CA TYR A 213 -17.11 0.28 -8.02
C TYR A 213 -16.31 -0.02 -9.28
N TYR A 214 -15.76 -1.23 -9.38
CA TYR A 214 -14.84 -1.58 -10.45
C TYR A 214 -15.21 -2.88 -11.15
N GLN A 215 -14.91 -2.97 -12.44
CA GLN A 215 -15.27 -4.10 -13.32
C GLN A 215 -14.07 -4.97 -13.71
N HIS A 216 -12.87 -4.40 -13.73
CA HIS A 216 -11.60 -5.07 -14.00
C HIS A 216 -10.54 -4.69 -12.96
N GLY A 217 -9.62 -5.62 -12.68
CA GLY A 217 -8.49 -5.38 -11.80
C GLY A 217 -7.30 -6.25 -12.17
N GLN A 218 -6.26 -6.27 -11.33
CA GLN A 218 -5.00 -6.98 -11.62
C GLN A 218 -5.17 -8.49 -11.89
N ASP A 219 -6.24 -9.09 -11.39
CA ASP A 219 -6.55 -10.53 -11.53
C ASP A 219 -7.60 -10.82 -12.62
N GLY A 220 -8.04 -9.80 -13.37
CA GLY A 220 -9.02 -9.94 -14.44
C GLY A 220 -10.40 -9.35 -14.11
N GLU A 221 -11.44 -9.94 -14.69
CA GLU A 221 -12.83 -9.50 -14.51
C GLU A 221 -13.30 -9.66 -13.05
N ILE A 222 -13.97 -8.64 -12.55
CA ILE A 222 -14.45 -8.56 -11.18
C ILE A 222 -15.95 -8.79 -11.14
N PRO A 223 -16.47 -9.72 -10.32
CA PRO A 223 -17.90 -9.83 -10.09
C PRO A 223 -18.46 -8.54 -9.49
N GLU A 224 -19.59 -8.09 -10.02
CA GLU A 224 -20.16 -6.78 -9.70
C GLU A 224 -20.31 -6.54 -8.19
N GLY A 225 -19.84 -5.38 -7.72
CA GLY A 225 -19.93 -4.99 -6.32
C GLY A 225 -18.96 -5.71 -5.39
N GLN A 226 -18.04 -6.53 -5.91
CA GLN A 226 -16.99 -7.16 -5.09
C GLN A 226 -15.74 -6.31 -4.94
N VAL A 227 -15.50 -5.32 -5.78
CA VAL A 227 -14.40 -4.36 -5.60
C VAL A 227 -14.97 -2.96 -5.64
N PHE A 228 -14.78 -2.22 -4.55
CA PHE A 228 -15.34 -0.89 -4.35
C PHE A 228 -14.51 -0.07 -3.38
N ARG A 229 -14.64 1.25 -3.47
CA ARG A 229 -13.83 2.19 -2.71
C ARG A 229 -14.68 3.35 -2.24
N LEU A 230 -14.46 3.74 -0.98
CA LEU A 230 -14.87 5.03 -0.43
C LEU A 230 -13.61 5.85 -0.21
N GLU A 231 -13.48 6.97 -0.89
CA GLU A 231 -12.29 7.83 -0.74
C GLU A 231 -12.62 9.32 -0.74
N GLY A 232 -11.79 10.09 -0.06
CA GLY A 232 -11.87 11.54 -0.02
C GLY A 232 -10.54 12.15 0.39
N PRO A 233 -10.51 13.44 0.74
CA PRO A 233 -9.28 14.19 0.99
C PRO A 233 -8.30 13.51 1.95
N ALA A 234 -8.80 12.98 3.06
CA ALA A 234 -7.99 12.41 4.12
C ALA A 234 -8.42 11.00 4.55
N ALA A 235 -9.18 10.29 3.71
CA ALA A 235 -9.63 8.94 3.99
C ALA A 235 -9.69 8.07 2.73
N VAL A 236 -9.25 6.82 2.86
CA VAL A 236 -9.41 5.75 1.87
C VAL A 236 -9.89 4.50 2.60
N PHE A 237 -11.00 3.95 2.12
CA PHE A 237 -11.49 2.61 2.45
C PHE A 237 -11.60 1.85 1.13
N TYR A 238 -10.72 0.90 0.89
CA TYR A 238 -10.69 0.14 -0.34
C TYR A 238 -10.94 -1.34 -0.07
N PHE A 239 -11.97 -1.91 -0.69
CA PHE A 239 -12.37 -3.29 -0.52
C PHE A 239 -12.15 -4.04 -1.83
N ARG A 240 -11.35 -5.10 -1.78
CA ARG A 240 -11.13 -6.05 -2.85
C ARG A 240 -11.67 -7.39 -2.41
N GLY A 241 -12.74 -7.86 -3.02
CA GLY A 241 -13.37 -9.15 -2.72
C GLY A 241 -12.99 -10.25 -3.69
N TYR A 242 -12.29 -9.94 -4.78
CA TYR A 242 -11.90 -10.89 -5.82
C TYR A 242 -10.40 -10.78 -6.13
N PRO A 243 -9.68 -11.92 -6.32
CA PRO A 243 -10.12 -13.30 -6.14
C PRO A 243 -10.29 -13.70 -4.66
N HIS A 244 -9.85 -12.88 -3.72
CA HIS A 244 -10.07 -13.07 -2.28
C HIS A 244 -10.12 -11.73 -1.54
N VAL A 245 -10.54 -11.76 -0.28
CA VAL A 245 -10.82 -10.54 0.47
C VAL A 245 -9.54 -9.88 0.97
N HIS A 246 -9.39 -8.61 0.61
CA HIS A 246 -8.58 -7.62 1.29
C HIS A 246 -9.38 -6.33 1.50
N ALA A 247 -9.18 -5.69 2.64
CA ALA A 247 -9.64 -4.35 2.91
C ALA A 247 -8.48 -3.50 3.38
N PHE A 248 -8.40 -2.28 2.86
CA PHE A 248 -7.35 -1.32 3.16
C PHE A 248 -7.97 -0.04 3.69
N LEU A 249 -7.44 0.46 4.81
CA LEU A 249 -7.91 1.65 5.49
C LEU A 249 -6.75 2.61 5.65
N ASN A 250 -6.94 3.87 5.26
CA ASN A 250 -6.00 4.94 5.57
C ASN A 250 -6.78 6.20 5.93
N LEU A 251 -6.57 6.73 7.13
CA LEU A 251 -7.27 7.92 7.60
C LEU A 251 -6.30 8.84 8.33
N ALA A 252 -6.34 10.13 8.01
CA ALA A 252 -5.53 11.13 8.68
C ALA A 252 -6.34 12.36 9.06
N MET A 253 -5.80 13.12 10.02
CA MET A 253 -6.32 14.42 10.40
C MET A 253 -6.16 15.44 9.26
N ASP A 254 -5.02 15.38 8.56
CA ASP A 254 -4.73 16.23 7.41
C ASP A 254 -4.29 15.38 6.21
N GLY A 255 -5.15 15.33 5.18
CA GLY A 255 -4.86 14.64 3.93
C GLY A 255 -3.86 15.36 3.04
N ASP A 256 -3.63 16.67 3.23
CA ASP A 256 -2.63 17.43 2.47
C ASP A 256 -1.21 17.19 3.01
N ALA A 257 -1.10 16.81 4.30
CA ALA A 257 0.15 16.54 4.99
C ALA A 257 0.06 15.24 5.83
N PRO A 258 -0.16 14.08 5.19
CA PRO A 258 -0.23 12.82 5.89
C PRO A 258 1.09 12.51 6.61
N LEU A 259 1.00 11.73 7.69
CA LEU A 259 2.16 11.40 8.52
C LEU A 259 3.28 10.77 7.70
N SER A 260 4.42 11.46 7.69
CA SER A 260 5.68 10.98 7.16
C SER A 260 6.81 11.22 8.14
N VAL A 261 7.68 10.25 8.33
CA VAL A 261 8.77 10.21 9.31
C VAL A 261 10.13 9.98 8.61
N GLY A 262 11.21 10.21 9.36
CA GLY A 262 12.57 10.20 8.82
C GLY A 262 13.06 11.59 8.42
N GLU A 263 14.30 11.66 7.94
CA GLU A 263 14.89 12.91 7.48
C GLU A 263 14.14 13.49 6.27
N PRO A 264 14.04 14.83 6.18
CA PRO A 264 13.55 15.48 4.97
C PRO A 264 14.51 15.24 3.81
N LEU A 265 13.95 14.94 2.63
CA LEU A 265 14.71 14.65 1.41
C LEU A 265 14.52 15.71 0.32
N GLY A 266 13.52 16.57 0.46
CA GLY A 266 13.24 17.65 -0.48
C GLY A 266 11.74 17.92 -0.61
N ASN A 267 11.39 18.79 -1.55
CA ASN A 267 10.01 19.15 -1.82
C ASN A 267 9.61 18.72 -3.22
N ASN A 268 8.67 17.77 -3.32
CA ASN A 268 8.15 17.30 -4.60
C ASN A 268 7.12 18.32 -5.14
N PRO A 269 7.28 18.86 -6.37
CA PRO A 269 6.42 19.94 -6.85
C PRO A 269 5.03 19.47 -7.30
N ALA A 270 4.90 18.22 -7.73
CA ALA A 270 3.68 17.67 -8.31
C ALA A 270 3.49 16.21 -7.91
N TRP A 271 2.34 15.63 -8.22
CA TRP A 271 2.16 14.19 -8.08
C TRP A 271 3.11 13.44 -9.01
N LEU A 272 3.79 12.42 -8.49
CA LEU A 272 4.38 11.37 -9.31
C LEU A 272 3.39 10.20 -9.34
N ASP A 273 2.90 9.88 -10.52
CA ASP A 273 2.15 8.65 -10.77
C ASP A 273 3.09 7.43 -10.81
N HIS A 274 2.59 6.28 -11.24
CA HIS A 274 3.38 5.05 -11.27
C HIS A 274 4.62 5.19 -12.18
N ALA A 275 4.43 5.73 -13.39
CA ALA A 275 5.52 6.01 -14.30
C ALA A 275 6.54 6.99 -13.71
N GLY A 276 6.07 8.05 -13.03
CA GLY A 276 6.94 9.02 -12.35
C GLY A 276 7.73 8.41 -11.20
N VAL A 277 7.12 7.54 -10.39
CA VAL A 277 7.81 6.82 -9.30
C VAL A 277 8.81 5.80 -9.85
N LYS A 278 8.44 5.08 -10.92
CA LYS A 278 9.38 4.22 -11.66
C LYS A 278 10.59 5.02 -12.14
N ALA A 279 10.37 6.18 -12.76
CA ALA A 279 11.44 7.03 -13.26
C ALA A 279 12.35 7.54 -12.12
N LEU A 280 11.78 7.86 -10.95
CA LEU A 280 12.56 8.18 -9.74
C LEU A 280 13.47 7.02 -9.33
N PHE A 281 12.95 5.80 -9.24
CA PHE A 281 13.76 4.62 -8.89
C PHE A 281 14.83 4.31 -9.94
N GLU A 282 14.52 4.42 -11.23
CA GLU A 282 15.51 4.23 -12.29
C GLU A 282 16.60 5.31 -12.29
N SER A 283 16.24 6.56 -11.96
CA SER A 283 17.20 7.65 -11.80
C SER A 283 18.15 7.38 -10.63
N ALA A 284 17.60 6.95 -9.49
CA ALA A 284 18.40 6.57 -8.33
C ALA A 284 19.32 5.37 -8.64
N LEU A 285 18.78 4.32 -9.26
CA LEU A 285 19.54 3.14 -9.70
C LEU A 285 20.72 3.54 -10.57
N ARG A 286 20.51 4.36 -11.60
CA ARG A 286 21.61 4.82 -12.47
C ARG A 286 22.64 5.64 -11.72
N ALA A 287 22.20 6.67 -11.00
CA ALA A 287 23.09 7.62 -10.33
C ALA A 287 23.97 6.95 -9.26
N GLU A 288 23.37 6.10 -8.42
CA GLU A 288 24.06 5.53 -7.27
C GLU A 288 24.84 4.24 -7.61
N THR A 289 24.47 3.53 -8.68
CA THR A 289 25.23 2.33 -9.12
C THR A 289 26.27 2.62 -10.21
N GLY A 290 26.14 3.74 -10.91
CA GLY A 290 26.93 4.06 -12.10
C GLY A 290 26.60 3.22 -13.33
N ALA A 291 25.45 2.52 -13.32
CA ALA A 291 25.06 1.66 -14.43
C ALA A 291 24.76 2.43 -15.72
N ASP A 292 25.07 1.84 -16.88
CA ASP A 292 24.78 2.42 -18.19
C ASP A 292 23.27 2.65 -18.38
N LEU A 293 22.46 1.69 -17.89
CA LEU A 293 21.00 1.72 -17.93
C LEU A 293 20.42 1.41 -16.55
N ALA A 294 19.12 1.69 -16.37
CA ALA A 294 18.34 1.06 -15.32
C ALA A 294 17.00 0.57 -15.85
N TYR A 295 16.45 -0.43 -15.16
CA TYR A 295 15.09 -0.89 -15.36
C TYR A 295 14.45 -1.22 -14.01
N TYR A 296 13.32 -0.59 -13.75
CA TYR A 296 12.42 -0.95 -12.66
C TYR A 296 11.06 -1.34 -13.25
N ASP A 297 10.45 -2.40 -12.75
CA ASP A 297 9.15 -2.83 -13.30
C ASP A 297 8.01 -1.96 -12.75
N GLU A 298 7.24 -1.33 -13.64
CA GLU A 298 6.17 -0.40 -13.22
C GLU A 298 5.09 -1.09 -12.40
N SER A 299 4.82 -2.39 -12.63
CA SER A 299 3.84 -3.14 -11.86
C SER A 299 4.27 -3.35 -10.40
N SER A 300 5.56 -3.15 -10.10
CA SER A 300 6.11 -3.18 -8.75
C SER A 300 6.00 -1.83 -8.04
N VAL A 301 5.52 -0.76 -8.68
CA VAL A 301 5.28 0.51 -7.99
C VAL A 301 4.09 0.37 -7.05
N ALA A 302 4.33 0.58 -5.75
CA ALA A 302 3.31 0.35 -4.72
C ALA A 302 2.26 1.48 -4.62
N GLY A 303 2.49 2.63 -5.24
CA GLY A 303 1.55 3.75 -5.27
C GLY A 303 2.20 5.05 -5.74
N ARG A 304 1.48 6.15 -5.55
CA ARG A 304 1.91 7.49 -6.01
C ARG A 304 2.65 8.28 -4.95
N LEU A 305 3.45 9.26 -5.37
CA LEU A 305 4.12 10.23 -4.49
C LEU A 305 3.44 11.59 -4.56
N ARG A 306 2.97 12.08 -3.41
CA ARG A 306 2.30 13.39 -3.28
C ARG A 306 3.25 14.57 -3.46
N PRO A 307 2.75 15.76 -3.83
CA PRO A 307 3.52 16.99 -3.71
C PRO A 307 3.79 17.39 -2.25
N GLY A 308 4.72 18.31 -2.06
CA GLY A 308 5.12 18.86 -0.77
C GLY A 308 6.38 18.22 -0.19
N LEU A 309 6.60 18.42 1.11
CA LEU A 309 7.77 17.88 1.80
C LEU A 309 7.76 16.35 1.76
N ILE A 310 8.84 15.79 1.21
CA ILE A 310 9.11 14.36 1.18
C ILE A 310 10.16 14.03 2.24
N ARG A 311 9.91 12.94 2.97
CA ARG A 311 10.85 12.37 3.94
C ARG A 311 11.21 10.95 3.52
N ALA A 312 12.27 10.41 4.14
CA ALA A 312 12.71 9.04 3.89
C ALA A 312 11.60 8.00 4.00
N GLY A 313 10.66 8.17 4.92
CA GLY A 313 9.58 7.21 5.05
C GLY A 313 8.52 7.27 3.95
N ASP A 314 8.38 8.38 3.20
CA ASP A 314 7.59 8.38 1.96
C ASP A 314 8.22 7.42 0.92
N ILE A 315 9.56 7.38 0.83
CA ILE A 315 10.29 6.45 -0.05
C ILE A 315 10.11 5.00 0.42
N TYR A 316 10.14 4.77 1.74
CA TYR A 316 9.87 3.44 2.30
C TYR A 316 8.43 2.99 2.01
N SER A 317 7.46 3.91 1.97
CA SER A 317 6.09 3.62 1.55
C SER A 317 5.94 3.38 0.04
N LEU A 318 6.90 3.78 -0.80
CA LEU A 318 6.86 3.49 -2.25
C LEU A 318 7.56 2.17 -2.58
N GLU A 319 8.64 1.85 -1.87
CA GLU A 319 9.37 0.58 -1.98
C GLU A 319 8.99 -0.32 -0.79
N SER A 320 7.77 -0.86 -0.85
CA SER A 320 7.23 -1.74 0.19
C SER A 320 7.49 -3.23 -0.04
N TRP A 321 8.33 -3.58 -1.01
CA TRP A 321 8.62 -4.97 -1.37
C TRP A 321 9.91 -5.49 -0.72
N GLN A 322 10.75 -4.59 -0.19
CA GLN A 322 12.10 -4.89 0.31
C GLN A 322 13.03 -5.40 -0.77
N GLU A 323 12.91 -4.82 -1.96
CA GLU A 323 13.74 -5.18 -3.09
C GLU A 323 15.20 -4.76 -2.85
N THR A 324 16.10 -5.72 -3.03
CA THR A 324 17.53 -5.44 -3.14
C THR A 324 17.87 -5.03 -4.55
N VAL A 325 18.76 -4.06 -4.69
CA VAL A 325 19.31 -3.63 -5.97
C VAL A 325 20.19 -4.75 -6.52
N GLU A 326 20.17 -4.92 -7.83
CA GLU A 326 21.08 -5.76 -8.60
C GLU A 326 21.68 -4.95 -9.74
N VAL A 327 22.99 -5.07 -9.95
CA VAL A 327 23.65 -4.56 -11.15
C VAL A 327 24.02 -5.76 -12.00
N VAL A 328 23.44 -5.86 -13.19
CA VAL A 328 23.68 -6.97 -14.11
C VAL A 328 24.49 -6.54 -15.32
N GLU A 329 25.32 -7.44 -15.82
CA GLU A 329 26.03 -7.25 -17.09
C GLU A 329 25.31 -7.97 -18.22
N VAL A 330 25.02 -7.24 -19.30
CA VAL A 330 24.37 -7.77 -20.49
C VAL A 330 25.16 -7.34 -21.72
N ARG A 331 25.60 -8.31 -22.53
CA ARG A 331 26.23 -8.02 -23.82
C ARG A 331 25.22 -7.32 -24.73
N GLY A 332 25.63 -6.32 -25.52
CA GLY A 332 24.75 -5.57 -26.42
C GLY A 332 23.94 -6.45 -27.36
N SER A 333 24.56 -7.52 -27.88
CA SER A 333 23.89 -8.53 -28.70
C SER A 333 22.76 -9.28 -27.98
N ASN A 334 22.77 -9.26 -26.64
CA ASN A 334 21.87 -9.99 -25.76
C ASN A 334 20.87 -9.09 -25.02
N LEU A 335 20.98 -7.77 -25.16
CA LEU A 335 20.01 -6.83 -24.57
C LEU A 335 18.62 -7.10 -25.14
N SER A 336 17.61 -7.04 -24.27
CA SER A 336 16.21 -7.12 -24.66
C SER A 336 15.82 -5.99 -25.63
N THR A 337 14.72 -6.20 -26.36
CA THR A 337 14.15 -5.17 -27.24
C THR A 337 13.81 -3.89 -26.47
N LEU A 338 13.36 -4.03 -25.23
CA LEU A 338 13.01 -2.93 -24.33
C LEU A 338 14.24 -2.07 -24.00
N LEU A 339 15.33 -2.67 -23.53
CA LEU A 339 16.53 -1.90 -23.18
C LEU A 339 17.21 -1.27 -24.40
N ARG A 340 17.14 -1.94 -25.57
CA ARG A 340 17.60 -1.34 -26.83
C ARG A 340 16.76 -0.13 -27.24
N ALA A 341 15.46 -0.11 -26.91
CA ALA A 341 14.61 1.05 -27.14
C ALA A 341 15.01 2.22 -26.24
N ALA A 342 15.25 1.96 -24.96
CA ALA A 342 15.73 2.96 -24.00
C ALA A 342 17.04 3.64 -24.46
N PHE A 343 17.99 2.88 -25.03
CA PHE A 343 19.20 3.46 -25.62
C PHE A 343 18.90 4.41 -26.79
N ARG A 344 17.97 4.02 -27.69
CA ARG A 344 17.60 4.87 -28.83
C ARG A 344 16.94 6.17 -28.39
N GLU A 345 16.10 6.13 -27.37
CA GLU A 345 15.48 7.32 -26.78
C GLU A 345 16.52 8.28 -26.18
N GLN A 346 17.63 7.75 -25.66
CA GLN A 346 18.77 8.53 -25.18
C GLN A 346 19.74 8.97 -26.30
N GLY A 347 19.45 8.65 -27.57
CA GLY A 347 20.33 8.94 -28.70
C GLY A 347 21.62 8.10 -28.72
N ILE A 348 21.67 6.99 -27.98
CA ILE A 348 22.83 6.11 -27.86
C ILE A 348 22.65 4.93 -28.82
N ALA A 349 23.61 4.74 -29.73
CA ALA A 349 23.64 3.56 -30.59
C ALA A 349 24.13 2.33 -29.79
N CYS A 350 23.31 1.29 -29.70
CA CYS A 350 23.68 0.04 -29.03
C CYS A 350 24.71 -0.75 -29.86
N ASP A 351 25.96 -0.77 -29.42
CA ASP A 351 27.02 -1.65 -29.93
C ASP A 351 26.77 -3.11 -29.48
N PRO A 352 26.57 -4.08 -30.41
CA PRO A 352 26.35 -5.49 -30.06
C PRO A 352 27.53 -6.18 -29.37
N SER A 353 28.76 -5.66 -29.54
CA SER A 353 29.98 -6.25 -29.02
C SER A 353 30.29 -5.82 -27.58
N LYS A 354 29.83 -4.63 -27.19
CA LYS A 354 30.05 -4.05 -25.85
C LYS A 354 29.21 -4.75 -24.79
N THR A 355 29.72 -4.82 -23.55
CA THR A 355 28.94 -5.19 -22.37
C THR A 355 28.42 -3.93 -21.69
N TYR A 356 27.13 -3.94 -21.34
CA TYR A 356 26.47 -2.87 -20.62
C TYR A 356 26.07 -3.34 -19.23
N THR A 357 26.08 -2.40 -18.29
CA THR A 357 25.57 -2.59 -16.94
C THR A 357 24.13 -2.06 -16.84
N VAL A 358 23.26 -2.82 -16.18
CA VAL A 358 21.87 -2.43 -15.93
C VAL A 358 21.60 -2.48 -14.44
N GLY A 359 21.30 -1.34 -13.84
CA GLY A 359 20.80 -1.26 -12.46
C GLY A 359 19.32 -1.67 -12.41
N THR A 360 18.98 -2.63 -11.57
CA THR A 360 17.63 -3.18 -11.47
C THR A 360 17.40 -3.76 -10.06
N THR A 361 16.36 -4.57 -9.87
CA THR A 361 16.11 -5.26 -8.60
C THR A 361 16.24 -6.77 -8.71
N ALA A 362 16.39 -7.44 -7.55
CA ALA A 362 16.41 -8.88 -7.46
C ALA A 362 15.17 -9.53 -8.08
N PHE A 363 13.97 -8.99 -7.83
CA PHE A 363 12.73 -9.48 -8.45
C PHE A 363 12.78 -9.44 -9.98
N VAL A 364 13.27 -8.35 -10.57
CA VAL A 364 13.39 -8.29 -12.04
C VAL A 364 14.38 -9.35 -12.54
N VAL A 365 15.49 -9.55 -11.85
CA VAL A 365 16.48 -10.57 -12.23
C VAL A 365 15.91 -11.98 -12.14
N THR A 366 15.11 -12.29 -11.13
CA THR A 366 14.57 -13.65 -10.92
C THR A 366 13.32 -13.91 -11.74
N GLU A 367 12.36 -13.00 -11.71
CA GLU A 367 11.02 -13.22 -12.28
C GLU A 367 10.85 -12.62 -13.67
N LEU A 368 11.58 -11.54 -13.98
CA LEU A 368 11.41 -10.75 -15.21
C LEU A 368 12.70 -10.61 -16.03
N SER A 369 13.59 -11.61 -15.96
CA SER A 369 14.91 -11.56 -16.64
C SER A 369 14.79 -11.33 -18.15
N ASN A 370 13.69 -11.75 -18.78
CA ASN A 370 13.37 -11.49 -20.18
C ASN A 370 13.29 -9.98 -20.51
N LYS A 371 12.95 -9.13 -19.53
CA LYS A 371 12.96 -7.66 -19.68
C LYS A 371 14.37 -7.10 -19.82
N LEU A 372 15.38 -7.81 -19.33
CA LEU A 372 16.79 -7.39 -19.37
C LEU A 372 17.53 -8.02 -20.56
N GLY A 373 17.17 -9.27 -20.91
CA GLY A 373 17.84 -10.07 -21.93
C GLY A 373 18.70 -11.15 -21.31
N ARG A 374 19.76 -11.61 -22.01
CA ARG A 374 20.61 -12.69 -21.47
C ARG A 374 21.70 -12.13 -20.55
N ILE A 375 21.45 -12.24 -19.25
CA ILE A 375 22.35 -11.82 -18.17
C ILE A 375 23.65 -12.65 -18.21
N GLY A 376 24.79 -11.97 -18.16
CA GLY A 376 26.12 -12.58 -18.07
C GLY A 376 26.61 -12.71 -16.63
N SER A 377 26.53 -11.63 -15.86
CA SER A 377 26.91 -11.60 -14.45
C SER A 377 25.94 -10.71 -13.65
N ARG A 378 25.94 -10.87 -12.32
CA ARG A 378 25.12 -10.08 -11.39
C ARG A 378 25.95 -9.68 -10.17
N ARG A 379 25.69 -8.48 -9.66
CA ARG A 379 26.30 -7.96 -8.44
C ARG A 379 25.18 -7.40 -7.55
N PRO A 380 24.96 -7.97 -6.35
CA PRO A 380 23.96 -7.46 -5.43
C PRO A 380 24.38 -6.11 -4.86
N GLY A 381 23.38 -5.29 -4.55
CA GLY A 381 23.50 -3.97 -3.94
C GLY A 381 22.67 -3.85 -2.65
N PRO A 382 22.53 -2.62 -2.12
CA PRO A 382 21.70 -2.35 -0.95
C PRO A 382 20.21 -2.44 -1.28
N MET A 383 19.34 -2.21 -0.29
CA MET A 383 17.91 -2.04 -0.53
C MET A 383 17.65 -0.85 -1.47
N LEU A 384 16.72 -1.00 -2.41
CA LEU A 384 16.37 0.05 -3.38
C LEU A 384 15.92 1.33 -2.68
N ARG A 385 15.17 1.23 -1.58
CA ARG A 385 14.75 2.39 -0.78
C ARG A 385 15.93 3.17 -0.20
N ASP A 386 16.94 2.49 0.32
CA ASP A 386 18.08 3.13 0.96
C ASP A 386 18.96 3.81 -0.09
N LEU A 387 19.10 3.16 -1.26
CA LEU A 387 19.74 3.74 -2.43
C LEU A 387 18.98 4.99 -2.93
N THR A 388 17.66 4.94 -2.99
CA THR A 388 16.82 6.08 -3.41
C THR A 388 16.88 7.23 -2.41
N VAL A 389 16.92 6.94 -1.11
CA VAL A 389 17.16 7.95 -0.06
C VAL A 389 18.53 8.61 -0.24
N ALA A 390 19.58 7.84 -0.54
CA ALA A 390 20.91 8.38 -0.80
C ALA A 390 20.92 9.31 -2.03
N TYR A 391 20.28 8.89 -3.11
CA TYR A 391 20.11 9.70 -4.33
C TYR A 391 19.42 11.04 -4.05
N LEU A 392 18.32 11.03 -3.30
CA LEU A 392 17.56 12.25 -3.03
C LEU A 392 18.31 13.22 -2.10
N ARG A 393 19.15 12.71 -1.20
CA ARG A 393 20.03 13.56 -0.36
C ARG A 393 21.04 14.35 -1.20
N SER A 394 21.54 13.75 -2.29
CA SER A 394 22.57 14.36 -3.13
C SER A 394 21.99 15.22 -4.26
N HIS A 395 20.77 14.97 -4.70
CA HIS A 395 20.18 15.61 -5.88
C HIS A 395 18.96 16.50 -5.60
N ASN A 396 18.39 16.45 -4.38
CA ASN A 396 17.07 17.01 -4.04
C ASN A 396 15.95 16.51 -4.99
N PHE A 397 14.70 16.85 -4.70
CA PHE A 397 13.62 16.82 -5.69
C PHE A 397 13.74 18.03 -6.64
N LEU A 398 14.79 18.08 -7.45
CA LEU A 398 14.89 19.11 -8.50
C LEU A 398 14.07 18.68 -9.73
N THR A 399 13.50 19.68 -10.40
CA THR A 399 12.41 19.68 -11.39
C THR A 399 12.67 18.95 -12.71
N SER A 400 13.51 17.92 -12.77
CA SER A 400 13.88 17.24 -14.02
C SER A 400 13.25 15.86 -14.23
N HIS A 401 12.12 15.56 -13.60
CA HIS A 401 11.42 14.27 -13.74
C HIS A 401 10.15 14.34 -14.62
N ALA A 402 10.07 15.29 -15.54
CA ALA A 402 8.98 15.41 -16.51
C ALA A 402 9.30 14.65 -17.81
#